data_AF-A0A1C1CJT9-F1
#
_entry.id   AF-A0A1C1CJT9-F1
#
_cell.length_a   1.000
_cell.length_b   1.000
_cell.length_c   1.000
_cell.angle_alpha   90.00
_cell.angle_beta   90.00
_cell.angle_gamma   90.00
#
_symmetry.space_group_name_H-M   'P 1'
#
loop_
_entity.id
_entity.type
_entity.pdbx_description
1 polymer ?
#
loop_
_entity_poly.entity_id
_entity_poly.type
_entity_poly.pdbx_seq_one_letter_code
_entity_poly.pdbx_strand_id
1 'polypeptide(L)'
;MLPTEPAGPAQSILEFAIHLEHFLDEANPGAQHLPDLSSYLTVLPLRRKDLSPELRIDFDRAAVTLWNKCCSLDGSDESQWMRGDLAKVRAFSYFLLESAGSIKRKNHARLFKIAIKASKSCLDAGLLDIASAIIEQLASKQERLAKSDDNDAPSGGGFTESLQARYLLLRVALVWRQNRLDLAEHFYINQLEQLRPNLSPEQIEELADLCYEIGVDQLNQKQAGSAAKWLRRGCKMLTEHSSQMSQVDIAELRLSLMHSHVRALLASDDLEDRDEAMEALKALCQVSNSPCLPIEWPELIEPGVSSQACRNPASVGGIRKRPNRKSSRLSVRVLHYLHHLKRLSVASAISVLDVYIVTRLAPDGEKEWTEGTIITLIWLMTSDGTDGIQPKLPDFAESFDRIFQAWGTVLSAEATRGVLVVGASHVP
;
A
#
# COMPACT_ATOMS: atom_id res chain seq x y z
N MET A 1 11.53 30.50 54.70
CA MET A 1 10.77 29.26 54.48
C MET A 1 9.33 29.65 54.23
N LEU A 2 8.96 29.82 52.97
CA LEU A 2 7.58 29.93 52.52
C LEU A 2 7.14 28.54 52.07
N PRO A 3 5.91 28.09 52.41
CA PRO A 3 5.42 26.80 51.95
C PRO A 3 5.25 26.87 50.43
N THR A 4 5.91 25.96 49.71
CA THR A 4 5.68 25.72 48.29
C THR A 4 4.21 25.40 48.08
N GLU A 5 3.47 26.30 47.43
CA GLU A 5 2.14 25.98 46.90
C GLU A 5 2.24 24.68 46.09
N PRO A 6 1.24 23.78 46.19
CA PRO A 6 1.21 22.60 45.35
C PRO A 6 1.27 23.06 43.89
N ALA A 7 2.34 22.66 43.20
CA ALA A 7 2.56 22.96 41.79
C ALA A 7 1.27 22.67 41.03
N GLY A 8 0.71 23.70 40.38
CA GLY A 8 -0.51 23.54 39.60
C GLY A 8 -0.36 22.44 38.55
N PRO A 9 -1.46 21.86 38.02
CA PRO A 9 -1.41 20.72 37.10
C PRO A 9 -0.48 20.95 35.90
N ALA A 10 -0.41 22.18 35.38
CA ALA A 10 0.51 22.56 34.31
C ALA A 10 1.99 22.43 34.69
N GLN A 11 2.36 22.83 35.92
CA GLN A 11 3.73 22.75 36.40
C GLN A 11 4.15 21.28 36.61
N SER A 12 3.26 20.45 37.15
CA SER A 12 3.49 19.00 37.26
C SER A 12 3.71 18.33 35.91
N ILE A 13 2.93 18.70 34.87
CA ILE A 13 3.12 18.22 33.50
C ILE A 13 4.50 18.61 32.96
N LEU A 14 4.93 19.85 33.20
CA LEU A 14 6.23 20.35 32.74
C LEU A 14 7.39 19.64 33.43
N GLU A 15 7.30 19.45 34.75
CA GLU A 15 8.29 18.68 35.52
C GLU A 15 8.39 17.23 35.02
N PHE A 16 7.26 16.60 34.70
CA PHE A 16 7.24 15.28 34.08
C PHE A 16 7.91 15.28 32.71
N ALA A 17 7.66 16.30 31.87
CA ALA A 17 8.29 16.42 30.57
C ALA A 17 9.82 16.51 30.66
N ILE A 18 10.33 17.27 31.64
CA ILE A 18 11.78 17.39 31.92
C ILE A 18 12.35 16.07 32.45
N HIS A 19 11.64 15.39 33.36
CA HIS A 19 12.06 14.07 33.84
C HIS A 19 12.12 13.04 32.71
N LEU A 20 11.11 13.02 31.83
CA LEU A 20 11.07 12.16 30.66
C LEU A 20 12.20 12.49 29.68
N GLU A 21 12.52 13.78 29.53
CA GLU A 21 13.65 14.22 28.72
C GLU A 21 14.97 13.62 29.24
N HIS A 22 15.24 13.69 30.54
CA HIS A 22 16.42 13.09 31.16
C HIS A 22 16.42 11.57 31.04
N PHE A 23 15.27 10.93 31.25
CA PHE A 23 15.12 9.49 31.09
C PHE A 23 15.52 9.04 29.68
N LEU A 24 15.13 9.77 28.64
CA LEU A 24 15.49 9.46 27.26
C LEU A 24 16.98 9.69 26.94
N ASP A 25 17.69 10.52 27.70
CA ASP A 25 19.15 10.69 27.56
C ASP A 25 19.94 9.57 28.24
N GLU A 26 19.46 9.14 29.41
CA GLU A 26 20.14 8.12 30.22
C GLU A 26 19.75 6.69 29.84
N ALA A 27 18.60 6.52 29.19
CA ALA A 27 18.09 5.21 28.82
C ALA A 27 19.09 4.49 27.92
N ASN A 28 19.79 3.52 28.49
CA ASN A 28 20.29 2.41 27.72
C ASN A 28 19.04 1.69 27.18
N PRO A 29 18.78 1.66 25.86
CA PRO A 29 17.49 1.27 25.32
C PRO A 29 17.26 -0.25 25.37
N GLY A 30 17.36 -0.86 26.55
CA GLY A 30 17.13 -2.29 26.71
C GLY A 30 16.76 -2.76 28.11
N ALA A 31 16.64 -1.87 29.11
CA ALA A 31 16.49 -2.32 30.51
C ALA A 31 15.36 -1.66 31.31
N GLN A 32 14.72 -0.60 30.84
CA GLN A 32 13.75 0.16 31.65
C GLN A 32 12.49 0.49 30.86
N HIS A 33 11.33 0.22 31.47
CA HIS A 33 10.04 0.66 30.96
C HIS A 33 9.96 2.18 31.02
N LEU A 34 9.43 2.78 29.96
CA LEU A 34 9.25 4.23 29.88
C LEU A 34 8.25 4.69 30.97
N PRO A 35 8.45 5.87 31.61
CA PRO A 35 7.53 6.37 32.62
C PRO A 35 6.08 6.44 32.10
N ASP A 36 5.10 6.08 32.93
CA ASP A 36 3.71 6.03 32.49
C ASP A 36 3.18 7.42 32.09
N LEU A 37 2.86 7.56 30.80
CA LEU A 37 2.31 8.78 30.20
C LEU A 37 0.78 8.83 30.26
N SER A 38 0.12 7.74 30.63
CA SER A 38 -1.32 7.55 30.41
C SER A 38 -2.14 8.63 31.13
N SER A 39 -1.78 8.94 32.38
CA SER A 39 -2.46 9.98 33.17
C SER A 39 -2.37 11.36 32.51
N TYR A 40 -1.21 11.75 31.98
CA TYR A 40 -1.01 13.05 31.36
C TYR A 40 -1.67 13.16 29.98
N LEU A 41 -1.66 12.09 29.18
CA LEU A 41 -2.29 12.04 27.87
C LEU A 41 -3.82 12.23 27.94
N THR A 42 -4.46 11.83 29.05
CA THR A 42 -5.91 12.03 29.23
C THR A 42 -6.29 13.47 29.58
N VAL A 43 -5.38 14.25 30.13
CA VAL A 43 -5.63 15.65 30.58
C VAL A 43 -5.22 16.66 29.51
N LEU A 44 -4.26 16.29 28.66
CA LEU A 44 -3.75 17.13 27.59
C LEU A 44 -4.63 17.04 26.32
N PRO A 45 -4.65 18.09 25.47
CA PRO A 45 -4.00 19.39 25.63
C PRO A 45 -4.76 20.31 26.60
N LEU A 46 -4.02 21.11 27.36
CA LEU A 46 -4.59 22.14 28.23
C LEU A 46 -5.11 23.32 27.40
N ARG A 47 -6.16 23.99 27.88
CA ARG A 47 -6.65 25.19 27.19
C ARG A 47 -5.65 26.30 27.38
N ARG A 48 -5.40 27.06 26.32
CA ARG A 48 -4.47 28.21 26.34
C ARG A 48 -4.67 29.15 27.54
N LYS A 49 -5.93 29.43 27.91
CA LYS A 49 -6.29 30.32 29.03
C LYS A 49 -5.86 29.79 30.41
N ASP A 50 -5.62 28.49 30.52
CA ASP A 50 -5.21 27.82 31.75
C ASP A 50 -3.67 27.85 31.93
N LEU A 51 -2.94 28.42 30.96
CA LEU A 51 -1.48 28.55 30.97
C LEU A 51 -1.03 30.00 30.91
N SER A 52 -0.09 30.38 31.79
CA SER A 52 0.60 31.68 31.72
C SER A 52 1.45 31.79 30.45
N PRO A 53 1.76 32.99 29.96
CA PRO A 53 2.66 33.18 28.81
C PRO A 53 4.02 32.47 28.97
N GLU A 54 4.58 32.48 30.18
CA GLU A 54 5.86 31.84 30.52
C GLU A 54 5.75 30.31 30.40
N LEU A 55 4.73 29.72 31.04
CA LEU A 55 4.48 28.29 30.94
C LEU A 55 4.27 27.81 29.51
N ARG A 56 3.63 28.62 28.65
CA ARG A 56 3.49 28.26 27.22
C ARG A 56 4.83 28.19 26.50
N ILE A 57 5.79 29.06 26.84
CA ILE A 57 7.15 29.02 26.26
C ILE A 57 7.86 27.75 26.73
N ASP A 58 7.73 27.41 28.01
CA ASP A 58 8.38 26.21 28.56
C ASP A 58 7.76 24.92 28.02
N PHE A 59 6.44 24.88 27.83
CA PHE A 59 5.76 23.79 27.14
C PHE A 59 6.24 23.64 25.69
N ASP A 60 6.36 24.74 24.93
CA ASP A 60 6.86 24.68 23.54
C ASP A 60 8.28 24.11 23.51
N ARG A 61 9.17 24.60 24.38
CA ARG A 61 10.56 24.14 24.47
C ARG A 61 10.64 22.65 24.82
N ALA A 62 10.02 22.22 25.92
CA ALA A 62 10.04 20.83 26.36
C ALA A 62 9.49 19.90 25.29
N ALA A 63 8.39 20.30 24.64
CA ALA A 63 7.77 19.51 23.58
C ALA A 63 8.64 19.37 22.33
N VAL A 64 9.29 20.45 21.89
CA VAL A 64 10.22 20.39 20.75
C VAL A 64 11.42 19.51 21.08
N THR A 65 11.95 19.59 22.29
CA THR A 65 13.08 18.76 22.72
C THR A 65 12.70 17.27 22.71
N LEU A 66 11.59 16.90 23.37
CA LEU A 66 11.09 15.53 23.38
C LEU A 66 10.80 14.99 21.97
N TRP A 67 10.19 15.82 21.10
CA TRP A 67 9.94 15.46 19.71
C TRP A 67 11.22 15.13 18.96
N ASN A 68 12.24 15.99 19.06
CA ASN A 68 13.52 15.81 18.38
C ASN A 68 14.26 14.55 18.90
N LYS A 69 14.19 14.28 20.22
CA LYS A 69 14.74 13.05 20.81
C LYS A 69 14.08 11.79 20.25
N CYS A 70 12.75 11.79 20.11
CA CYS A 70 12.06 10.68 19.46
C CYS A 70 12.55 10.47 18.03
N CYS A 71 12.76 11.55 17.26
CA CYS A 71 13.28 11.46 15.90
C CYS A 71 14.71 10.90 15.84
N SER A 72 15.58 11.18 16.82
CA SER A 72 16.92 10.58 16.85
C SER A 72 16.91 9.09 17.20
N LEU A 73 15.93 8.63 17.98
CA LEU A 73 15.83 7.24 18.40
C LEU A 73 15.26 6.32 17.31
N ASP A 74 14.48 6.84 16.36
CA ASP A 74 13.92 6.08 15.23
C ASP A 74 14.97 5.43 14.33
N GLY A 75 16.19 5.99 14.28
CA GLY A 75 17.27 5.50 13.43
C GLY A 75 18.07 4.33 14.02
N SER A 76 17.78 3.92 15.26
CA SER A 76 18.48 2.81 15.92
C SER A 76 17.76 1.48 15.68
N ASP A 77 18.50 0.38 15.49
CA ASP A 77 17.92 -0.97 15.40
C ASP A 77 17.12 -1.36 16.67
N GLU A 78 17.43 -0.71 17.79
CA GLU A 78 16.73 -0.83 19.07
C GLU A 78 15.34 -0.17 19.05
N SER A 79 14.98 0.59 18.02
CA SER A 79 13.66 1.25 17.91
C SER A 79 12.48 0.26 17.88
N GLN A 80 12.68 -0.99 17.47
CA GLN A 80 11.58 -1.95 17.32
C GLN A 80 10.85 -2.25 18.63
N TRP A 81 11.56 -2.37 19.75
CA TRP A 81 10.94 -2.69 21.05
C TRP A 81 10.27 -1.46 21.69
N MET A 82 10.68 -0.24 21.33
CA MET A 82 10.12 1.01 21.87
C MET A 82 9.06 1.68 20.99
N ARG A 83 8.65 1.10 19.85
CA ARG A 83 7.73 1.78 18.92
C ARG A 83 6.48 2.33 19.61
N GLY A 84 5.88 1.53 20.50
CA GLY A 84 4.70 1.94 21.27
C GLY A 84 4.99 3.10 22.24
N ASP A 85 6.09 3.04 22.97
CA ASP A 85 6.42 4.08 23.94
C ASP A 85 6.88 5.38 23.26
N LEU A 86 7.68 5.29 22.19
CA LEU A 86 8.04 6.45 21.37
C LEU A 86 6.79 7.10 20.73
N ALA A 87 5.81 6.31 20.30
CA ALA A 87 4.55 6.85 19.81
C ALA A 87 3.79 7.65 20.90
N LYS A 88 3.75 7.15 22.15
CA LYS A 88 3.18 7.90 23.28
C LYS A 88 3.94 9.18 23.56
N VAL A 89 5.29 9.16 23.53
CA VAL A 89 6.10 10.38 23.73
C VAL A 89 5.86 11.40 22.60
N ARG A 90 5.70 10.96 21.35
CA ARG A 90 5.33 11.84 20.23
C ARG A 90 3.95 12.46 20.42
N ALA A 91 2.97 11.68 20.86
CA ALA A 91 1.62 12.18 21.16
C ALA A 91 1.65 13.20 22.30
N PHE A 92 2.37 12.89 23.39
CA PHE A 92 2.56 13.79 24.52
C PHE A 92 3.21 15.11 24.08
N SER A 93 4.31 15.02 23.33
CA SER A 93 4.99 16.18 22.75
C SER A 93 4.06 17.02 21.87
N TYR A 94 3.24 16.37 21.02
CA TYR A 94 2.23 17.08 20.24
C TYR A 94 1.22 17.82 21.12
N PHE A 95 0.68 17.19 22.16
CA PHE A 95 -0.31 17.85 23.01
C PHE A 95 0.29 18.97 23.86
N LEU A 96 1.57 18.89 24.25
CA LEU A 96 2.28 20.01 24.86
C LEU A 96 2.39 21.19 23.87
N LEU A 97 2.76 20.95 22.61
CA LEU A 97 2.79 21.99 21.56
C LEU A 97 1.41 22.59 21.31
N GLU A 98 0.37 21.77 21.32
CA GLU A 98 -1.01 22.21 21.20
C GLU A 98 -1.40 23.13 22.36
N SER A 99 -1.02 22.76 23.59
CA SER A 99 -1.27 23.54 24.81
C SER A 99 -0.50 24.87 24.79
N ALA A 100 0.75 24.86 24.33
CA ALA A 100 1.60 26.04 24.14
C ALA A 100 1.09 26.96 23.02
N GLY A 101 0.23 26.44 22.14
CA GLY A 101 -0.08 26.92 20.80
C GLY A 101 -0.14 28.44 20.65
N SER A 102 0.42 28.94 19.54
CA SER A 102 0.43 30.36 19.15
C SER A 102 -0.78 30.71 18.27
N ILE A 103 -1.25 31.96 18.36
CA ILE A 103 -2.33 32.51 17.50
C ILE A 103 -1.84 32.66 16.04
N LYS A 104 -0.52 32.61 15.79
CA LYS A 104 0.04 32.87 14.46
C LYS A 104 -0.28 31.71 13.50
N ARG A 105 -0.91 32.02 12.36
CA ARG A 105 -1.28 31.06 11.29
C ARG A 105 -0.12 30.13 10.87
N LYS A 106 1.12 30.65 10.77
CA LYS A 106 2.32 29.86 10.41
C LYS A 106 2.58 28.69 11.38
N ASN A 107 2.21 28.84 12.65
CA ASN A 107 2.38 27.78 13.63
C ASN A 107 1.31 26.69 13.48
N HIS A 108 0.13 27.00 12.92
CA HIS A 108 -0.90 25.99 12.67
C HIS A 108 -0.46 24.97 11.62
N ALA A 109 0.16 25.41 10.53
CA ALA A 109 0.72 24.53 9.50
C ALA A 109 1.77 23.53 10.06
N ARG A 110 2.71 24.04 10.87
CA ARG A 110 3.72 23.21 11.55
C ARG A 110 3.06 22.22 12.51
N LEU A 111 2.13 22.69 13.33
CA LEU A 111 1.44 21.88 14.33
C LEU A 111 0.59 20.78 13.67
N PHE A 112 -0.07 21.08 12.55
CA PHE A 112 -0.82 20.11 11.76
C PHE A 112 0.08 18.99 11.21
N LYS A 113 1.27 19.34 10.69
CA LYS A 113 2.27 18.35 10.27
C LYS A 113 2.78 17.47 11.41
N ILE A 114 3.01 18.06 12.58
CA ILE A 114 3.44 17.33 13.77
C ILE A 114 2.33 16.37 14.23
N ALA A 115 1.08 16.85 14.27
CA ALA A 115 -0.09 16.03 14.57
C ALA A 115 -0.22 14.83 13.63
N ILE A 116 -0.12 15.02 12.31
CA ILE A 116 -0.14 13.94 11.31
C ILE A 116 0.93 12.88 11.63
N LYS A 117 2.16 13.30 11.93
CA LYS A 117 3.26 12.39 12.25
C LYS A 117 3.01 11.65 13.57
N ALA A 118 2.49 12.35 14.58
CA ALA A 118 2.17 11.77 15.88
C ALA A 118 1.03 10.74 15.76
N SER A 119 -0.05 11.07 15.06
CA SER A 119 -1.16 10.15 14.82
C SER A 119 -0.74 8.95 13.98
N LYS A 120 0.10 9.12 12.94
CA LYS A 120 0.65 8.01 12.15
C LYS A 120 1.44 7.06 13.05
N SER A 121 2.36 7.59 13.85
CA SER A 121 3.14 6.80 14.81
C SER A 121 2.26 6.05 15.83
N CYS A 122 1.14 6.65 16.27
CA CYS A 122 0.19 6.00 17.18
C CYS A 122 -0.59 4.88 16.48
N LEU A 123 -1.03 5.09 15.23
CA LEU A 123 -1.70 4.06 14.44
C LEU A 123 -0.78 2.86 14.18
N ASP A 124 0.47 3.12 13.78
CA ASP A 124 1.48 2.08 13.52
C ASP A 124 1.78 1.25 14.78
N ALA A 125 1.68 1.88 15.95
CA ALA A 125 1.85 1.24 17.26
C ALA A 125 0.57 0.58 17.83
N GLY A 126 -0.57 0.66 17.13
CA GLY A 126 -1.86 0.13 17.61
C GLY A 126 -2.51 0.94 18.75
N LEU A 127 -2.05 2.17 19.02
CA LEU A 127 -2.57 3.05 20.05
C LEU A 127 -3.77 3.85 19.55
N LEU A 128 -4.88 3.15 19.26
CA LEU A 128 -6.03 3.71 18.55
C LEU A 128 -6.72 4.87 19.30
N ASP A 129 -6.82 4.80 20.63
CA ASP A 129 -7.45 5.86 21.42
C ASP A 129 -6.68 7.18 21.33
N ILE A 130 -5.34 7.10 21.43
CA ILE A 130 -4.46 8.27 21.31
C ILE A 130 -4.49 8.81 19.88
N ALA A 131 -4.44 7.93 18.87
CA ALA A 131 -4.57 8.34 17.47
C ALA A 131 -5.90 9.06 17.20
N SER A 132 -7.02 8.53 17.74
CA SER A 132 -8.34 9.15 17.63
C SER A 132 -8.35 10.56 18.21
N ALA A 133 -7.83 10.73 19.42
CA ALA A 133 -7.77 12.03 20.09
C ALA A 133 -7.00 13.09 19.27
N ILE A 134 -5.88 12.71 18.63
CA ILE A 134 -5.12 13.60 17.75
C ILE A 134 -5.88 13.91 16.46
N ILE A 135 -6.47 12.91 15.82
CA ILE A 135 -7.20 13.05 14.54
C ILE A 135 -8.48 13.89 14.71
N GLU A 136 -9.16 13.80 15.85
CA GLU A 136 -10.31 14.64 16.18
C GLU A 136 -9.93 16.13 16.32
N GLN A 137 -8.76 16.42 16.89
CA GLN A 137 -8.23 17.79 16.93
C GLN A 137 -7.87 18.31 15.54
N LEU A 138 -7.31 17.44 14.69
CA LEU A 138 -7.05 17.76 13.28
C LEU A 138 -8.35 18.10 12.53
N ALA A 139 -9.42 17.31 12.73
CA ALA A 139 -10.73 17.57 12.12
C ALA A 139 -11.27 18.96 12.49
N SER A 140 -11.25 19.27 13.79
CA SER A 140 -11.71 20.57 14.31
C SER A 140 -10.90 21.75 13.75
N LYS A 141 -9.60 21.55 13.50
CA LYS A 141 -8.73 22.57 12.89
C LYS A 141 -8.98 22.74 11.39
N GLN A 142 -9.19 21.64 10.68
CA GLN A 142 -9.47 21.69 9.24
C GLN A 142 -10.78 22.42 8.96
N GLU A 143 -11.83 22.17 9.74
CA GLU A 143 -13.09 22.91 9.60
C GLU A 143 -12.93 24.42 9.80
N ARG A 144 -12.04 24.81 10.73
CA ARG A 144 -11.72 26.23 10.98
C ARG A 144 -10.92 26.85 9.85
N LEU A 145 -10.00 26.10 9.23
CA LEU A 145 -9.22 26.55 8.09
C LEU A 145 -10.09 26.72 6.84
N ALA A 146 -10.97 25.75 6.57
CA ALA A 146 -11.93 25.83 5.46
C ALA A 146 -12.85 27.06 5.58
N LYS A 147 -13.34 27.36 6.80
CA LYS A 147 -14.17 28.56 7.05
C LYS A 147 -13.40 29.88 6.93
N SER A 148 -12.07 29.87 7.05
CA SER A 148 -11.26 31.10 6.94
C SER A 148 -10.84 31.44 5.52
N ASP A 149 -10.70 30.44 4.64
CA ASP A 149 -10.31 30.63 3.25
C ASP A 149 -11.44 31.24 2.40
N ASP A 150 -12.70 31.18 2.85
CA ASP A 150 -13.83 31.85 2.20
C ASP A 150 -13.73 33.40 2.17
N ASN A 151 -12.78 34.00 2.91
CA ASN A 151 -12.63 35.46 3.00
C ASN A 151 -11.31 36.04 2.46
N ASP A 152 -10.31 35.22 2.07
CA ASP A 152 -9.01 35.71 1.59
C ASP A 152 -8.54 34.89 0.35
N ALA A 153 -8.69 35.48 -0.84
CA ALA A 153 -8.26 34.92 -2.13
C ALA A 153 -6.71 34.80 -2.27
N PRO A 154 -6.16 34.21 -3.36
CA PRO A 154 -5.93 32.79 -3.53
C PRO A 154 -4.44 32.53 -3.82
N SER A 155 -3.65 32.10 -2.83
CA SER A 155 -2.24 31.72 -3.08
C SER A 155 -1.67 30.66 -2.11
N GLY A 156 -2.52 29.98 -1.33
CA GLY A 156 -2.10 28.97 -0.33
C GLY A 156 -2.48 27.51 -0.61
N GLY A 157 -3.20 27.24 -1.71
CA GLY A 157 -4.01 26.02 -1.90
C GLY A 157 -3.25 24.68 -1.89
N GLY A 158 -2.02 24.62 -2.39
CA GLY A 158 -1.30 23.34 -2.47
C GLY A 158 -0.90 22.77 -1.10
N PHE A 159 -0.68 23.66 -0.11
CA PHE A 159 -0.27 23.22 1.23
C PHE A 159 -1.45 22.70 2.05
N THR A 160 -2.66 23.22 1.81
CA THR A 160 -3.88 22.78 2.49
C THR A 160 -4.35 21.44 1.93
N GLU A 161 -4.33 21.25 0.61
CA GLU A 161 -4.76 19.99 -0.03
C GLU A 161 -3.85 18.81 0.32
N SER A 162 -2.53 18.98 0.28
CA SER A 162 -1.60 17.89 0.65
C SER A 162 -1.76 17.47 2.12
N LEU A 163 -1.92 18.43 3.03
CA LEU A 163 -2.18 18.11 4.44
C LEU A 163 -3.56 17.49 4.65
N GLN A 164 -4.57 17.97 3.92
CA GLN A 164 -5.91 17.40 3.94
C GLN A 164 -5.92 15.95 3.47
N ALA A 165 -5.25 15.63 2.37
CA ALA A 165 -5.14 14.27 1.86
C ALA A 165 -4.47 13.35 2.89
N ARG A 166 -3.37 13.79 3.52
CA ARG A 166 -2.72 13.02 4.60
C ARG A 166 -3.60 12.83 5.83
N TYR A 167 -4.34 13.87 6.22
CA TYR A 167 -5.31 13.75 7.29
C TYR A 167 -6.41 12.72 6.95
N LEU A 168 -6.95 12.76 5.72
CA LEU A 168 -7.99 11.84 5.28
C LEU A 168 -7.48 10.41 5.19
N LEU A 169 -6.24 10.19 4.72
CA LEU A 169 -5.56 8.90 4.77
C LEU A 169 -5.54 8.33 6.19
N LEU A 170 -5.10 9.13 7.16
CA LEU A 170 -5.08 8.74 8.58
C LEU A 170 -6.48 8.49 9.12
N ARG A 171 -7.47 9.26 8.69
CA ARG A 171 -8.87 9.09 9.12
C ARG A 171 -9.46 7.78 8.60
N VAL A 172 -9.20 7.43 7.34
CA VAL A 172 -9.60 6.13 6.75
C VAL A 172 -8.91 5.00 7.51
N ALA A 173 -7.60 5.10 7.71
CA ALA A 173 -6.83 4.08 8.45
C ALA A 173 -7.34 3.89 9.89
N LEU A 174 -7.60 4.99 10.63
CA LEU A 174 -8.10 4.95 12.00
C LEU A 174 -9.43 4.18 12.08
N VAL A 175 -10.42 4.55 11.26
CA VAL A 175 -11.75 3.96 11.37
C VAL A 175 -11.79 2.51 10.88
N TRP A 176 -10.93 2.15 9.91
CA TRP A 176 -10.70 0.75 9.55
C TRP A 176 -10.13 -0.04 10.73
N ARG A 177 -9.08 0.47 11.39
CA ARG A 177 -8.48 -0.19 12.57
C ARG A 177 -9.42 -0.26 13.78
N GLN A 178 -10.42 0.60 13.84
CA GLN A 178 -11.55 0.54 14.80
C GLN A 178 -12.66 -0.43 14.37
N ASN A 179 -12.44 -1.22 13.31
CA ASN A 179 -13.41 -2.17 12.75
C ASN A 179 -14.70 -1.52 12.23
N ARG A 180 -14.62 -0.26 11.74
CA ARG A 180 -15.74 0.48 11.12
C ARG A 180 -15.46 0.73 9.65
N LEU A 181 -15.47 -0.35 8.88
CA LEU A 181 -15.13 -0.31 7.45
C LEU A 181 -16.12 0.52 6.62
N ASP A 182 -17.38 0.57 7.03
CA ASP A 182 -18.43 1.44 6.47
C ASP A 182 -18.03 2.91 6.50
N LEU A 183 -17.41 3.36 7.59
CA LEU A 183 -16.92 4.73 7.71
C LEU A 183 -15.60 4.94 6.96
N ALA A 184 -14.75 3.91 6.87
CA ALA A 184 -13.54 3.95 6.05
C ALA A 184 -13.90 4.18 4.58
N GLU A 185 -14.87 3.41 4.08
CA GLU A 185 -15.46 3.52 2.75
C GLU A 185 -16.02 4.92 2.50
N HIS A 186 -16.82 5.43 3.44
CA HIS A 186 -17.39 6.77 3.36
C HIS A 186 -16.32 7.86 3.23
N PHE A 187 -15.28 7.85 4.07
CA PHE A 187 -14.20 8.85 4.00
C PHE A 187 -13.36 8.71 2.73
N TYR A 188 -13.16 7.49 2.24
CA TYR A 188 -12.46 7.25 0.99
C TYR A 188 -13.22 7.86 -0.19
N ILE A 189 -14.46 7.42 -0.43
CA ILE A 189 -15.23 7.79 -1.63
C ILE A 189 -15.63 9.26 -1.59
N ASN A 190 -16.15 9.74 -0.46
CA ASN A 190 -16.76 11.06 -0.41
C ASN A 190 -15.78 12.21 -0.14
N GLN A 191 -14.51 11.92 0.21
CA GLN A 191 -13.55 12.96 0.57
C GLN A 191 -12.18 12.73 -0.05
N LEU A 192 -11.56 11.55 0.15
CA LEU A 192 -10.19 11.32 -0.30
C LEU A 192 -10.08 11.15 -1.81
N GLU A 193 -11.02 10.42 -2.42
CA GLU A 193 -11.05 10.18 -3.87
C GLU A 193 -11.24 11.48 -4.66
N GLN A 194 -11.94 12.47 -4.10
CA GLN A 194 -12.11 13.79 -4.71
C GLN A 194 -10.80 14.58 -4.82
N LEU A 195 -9.83 14.30 -3.95
CA LEU A 195 -8.51 14.95 -3.96
C LEU A 195 -7.50 14.24 -4.87
N ARG A 196 -7.87 13.09 -5.45
CA ARG A 196 -6.99 12.23 -6.24
C ARG A 196 -6.21 12.98 -7.34
N PRO A 197 -6.79 13.91 -8.13
CA PRO A 197 -6.05 14.62 -9.17
C PRO A 197 -4.88 15.46 -8.65
N ASN A 198 -4.91 15.84 -7.37
CA ASN A 198 -3.94 16.74 -6.74
C ASN A 198 -2.96 16.01 -5.81
N LEU A 199 -3.03 14.67 -5.73
CA LEU A 199 -2.14 13.89 -4.89
C LEU A 199 -0.73 13.82 -5.46
N SER A 200 0.28 13.98 -4.60
CA SER A 200 1.67 13.73 -4.98
C SER A 200 1.92 12.23 -5.17
N PRO A 201 2.97 11.83 -5.92
CA PRO A 201 3.33 10.42 -6.08
C PRO A 201 3.48 9.67 -4.75
N GLU A 202 4.03 10.31 -3.73
CA GLU A 202 4.17 9.71 -2.39
C GLU A 202 2.81 9.46 -1.73
N GLN A 203 1.83 10.35 -1.92
CA GLN A 203 0.49 10.19 -1.37
C GLN A 203 -0.31 9.11 -2.12
N ILE A 204 -0.06 8.96 -3.42
CA ILE A 204 -0.61 7.87 -4.22
C ILE A 204 -0.07 6.52 -3.73
N GLU A 205 1.22 6.45 -3.42
CA GLU A 205 1.82 5.25 -2.82
C GLU A 205 1.22 4.94 -1.44
N GLU A 206 1.13 5.95 -0.54
CA GLU A 206 0.50 5.80 0.78
C GLU A 206 -0.97 5.33 0.68
N LEU A 207 -1.71 5.83 -0.31
CA LEU A 207 -3.10 5.42 -0.56
C LEU A 207 -3.19 3.99 -1.12
N ALA A 208 -2.23 3.57 -1.96
CA ALA A 208 -2.21 2.23 -2.53
C ALA A 208 -1.88 1.19 -1.47
N ASP A 209 -0.93 1.52 -0.59
CA ASP A 209 -0.55 0.71 0.56
C ASP A 209 -1.71 0.57 1.55
N LEU A 210 -2.44 1.65 1.85
CA LEU A 210 -3.64 1.58 2.68
C LEU A 210 -4.73 0.68 2.07
N CYS A 211 -4.94 0.76 0.75
CA CYS A 211 -5.87 -0.12 0.04
C CYS A 211 -5.44 -1.59 0.10
N TYR A 212 -4.12 -1.85 0.00
CA TYR A 212 -3.54 -3.17 0.16
C TYR A 212 -3.77 -3.72 1.58
N GLU A 213 -3.46 -2.95 2.62
CA GLU A 213 -3.64 -3.35 4.00
C GLU A 213 -5.11 -3.70 4.32
N ILE A 214 -6.04 -2.82 3.95
CA ILE A 214 -7.48 -3.04 4.16
C ILE A 214 -7.92 -4.28 3.38
N GLY A 215 -7.53 -4.40 2.11
CA GLY A 215 -7.90 -5.52 1.26
C GLY A 215 -7.42 -6.88 1.78
N VAL A 216 -6.18 -6.96 2.26
CA VAL A 216 -5.60 -8.18 2.84
C VAL A 216 -6.29 -8.53 4.17
N ASP A 217 -6.59 -7.55 5.01
CA ASP A 217 -7.35 -7.76 6.24
C ASP A 217 -8.75 -8.32 5.95
N GLN A 218 -9.47 -7.75 4.99
CA GLN A 218 -10.78 -8.25 4.56
C GLN A 218 -10.70 -9.67 3.98
N LEU A 219 -9.64 -10.01 3.25
CA LEU A 219 -9.41 -11.36 2.74
C LEU A 219 -9.21 -12.35 3.88
N ASN A 220 -8.47 -11.98 4.92
CA ASN A 220 -8.27 -12.80 6.13
C ASN A 220 -9.59 -12.99 6.91
N GLN A 221 -10.48 -11.99 6.87
CA GLN A 221 -11.82 -12.04 7.45
C GLN A 221 -12.85 -12.77 6.55
N LYS A 222 -12.41 -13.37 5.43
CA LYS A 222 -13.24 -14.06 4.43
C LYS A 222 -14.31 -13.17 3.77
N GLN A 223 -14.08 -11.86 3.76
CA GLN A 223 -14.95 -10.89 3.08
C GLN A 223 -14.43 -10.63 1.66
N ALA A 224 -14.49 -11.65 0.80
CA ALA A 224 -13.87 -11.66 -0.52
C ALA A 224 -14.27 -10.46 -1.40
N GLY A 225 -15.57 -10.15 -1.49
CA GLY A 225 -16.06 -9.02 -2.28
C GLY A 225 -15.60 -7.65 -1.75
N SER A 226 -15.48 -7.49 -0.43
CA SER A 226 -14.92 -6.28 0.18
C SER A 226 -13.42 -6.16 -0.11
N ALA A 227 -12.69 -7.27 0.05
CA ALA A 227 -11.27 -7.35 -0.26
C ALA A 227 -10.98 -6.97 -1.73
N ALA A 228 -11.73 -7.54 -2.67
CA ALA A 228 -11.59 -7.28 -4.10
C ALA A 228 -11.78 -5.78 -4.41
N LYS A 229 -12.78 -5.12 -3.81
CA LYS A 229 -13.02 -3.68 -4.00
C LYS A 229 -11.82 -2.82 -3.59
N TRP A 230 -11.28 -3.05 -2.39
CA TRP A 230 -10.12 -2.29 -1.90
C TRP A 230 -8.87 -2.56 -2.73
N LEU A 231 -8.61 -3.81 -3.08
CA LEU A 231 -7.44 -4.19 -3.88
C LEU A 231 -7.53 -3.65 -5.31
N ARG A 232 -8.72 -3.67 -5.92
CA ARG A 232 -8.99 -3.07 -7.24
C ARG A 232 -8.67 -1.58 -7.26
N ARG A 233 -9.08 -0.84 -6.22
CA ARG A 233 -8.76 0.60 -6.08
C ARG A 233 -7.26 0.86 -6.08
N GLY A 234 -6.50 0.11 -5.28
CA GLY A 234 -5.04 0.21 -5.25
C GLY A 234 -4.39 -0.11 -6.60
N CYS A 235 -4.84 -1.19 -7.26
CA CYS A 235 -4.35 -1.58 -8.59
C CYS A 235 -4.59 -0.49 -9.65
N LYS A 236 -5.84 0.01 -9.72
CA LYS A 236 -6.24 1.06 -10.66
C LYS A 236 -5.40 2.32 -10.48
N MET A 237 -5.20 2.72 -9.23
CA MET A 237 -4.44 3.91 -8.90
C MET A 237 -2.96 3.82 -9.29
N LEU A 238 -2.27 2.72 -8.97
CA LEU A 238 -0.87 2.54 -9.39
C LEU A 238 -0.72 2.43 -10.91
N THR A 239 -1.75 1.94 -11.60
CA THR A 239 -1.74 1.83 -13.07
C THR A 239 -1.82 3.21 -13.71
N GLU A 240 -2.75 4.06 -13.27
CA GLU A 240 -2.93 5.42 -13.78
C GLU A 240 -1.73 6.35 -13.52
N HIS A 241 -1.02 6.17 -12.40
CA HIS A 241 0.10 7.04 -12.01
C HIS A 241 1.49 6.43 -12.28
N SER A 242 1.54 5.30 -12.99
CA SER A 242 2.77 4.54 -13.24
C SER A 242 3.90 5.36 -13.91
N SER A 243 3.56 6.39 -14.67
CA SER A 243 4.51 7.29 -15.35
C SER A 243 5.20 8.30 -14.42
N GLN A 244 4.62 8.58 -13.25
CA GLN A 244 5.06 9.64 -12.32
C GLN A 244 5.92 9.10 -11.15
N MET A 245 6.18 7.79 -11.15
CA MET A 245 6.47 7.03 -9.94
C MET A 245 7.78 6.26 -10.07
N SER A 246 8.58 6.22 -8.99
CA SER A 246 9.89 5.53 -9.00
C SER A 246 9.69 4.01 -9.14
N GLN A 247 10.35 3.42 -10.14
CA GLN A 247 9.94 2.13 -10.70
C GLN A 247 10.16 0.91 -9.78
N VAL A 248 11.04 1.00 -8.78
CA VAL A 248 11.51 -0.19 -8.05
C VAL A 248 10.57 -0.58 -6.91
N ASP A 249 10.25 0.34 -6.00
CA ASP A 249 9.43 0.02 -4.82
C ASP A 249 7.96 -0.20 -5.20
N ILE A 250 7.50 0.56 -6.19
CA ILE A 250 6.11 0.52 -6.68
C ILE A 250 5.82 -0.77 -7.45
N ALA A 251 6.84 -1.37 -8.06
CA ALA A 251 6.69 -2.68 -8.69
C ALA A 251 6.38 -3.78 -7.67
N GLU A 252 6.98 -3.74 -6.47
CA GLU A 252 6.73 -4.73 -5.43
C GLU A 252 5.35 -4.55 -4.77
N LEU A 253 4.94 -3.30 -4.52
CA LEU A 253 3.60 -2.99 -4.04
C LEU A 253 2.53 -3.37 -5.08
N ARG A 254 2.73 -3.02 -6.36
CA ARG A 254 1.83 -3.40 -7.45
C ARG A 254 1.70 -4.90 -7.59
N LEU A 255 2.81 -5.63 -7.51
CA LEU A 255 2.79 -7.09 -7.55
C LEU A 255 1.99 -7.68 -6.38
N SER A 256 2.16 -7.13 -5.18
CA SER A 256 1.46 -7.58 -3.96
C SER A 256 -0.04 -7.29 -4.02
N LEU A 257 -0.42 -6.11 -4.52
CA LEU A 257 -1.80 -5.72 -4.79
C LEU A 257 -2.45 -6.66 -5.80
N MET A 258 -1.85 -6.83 -6.99
CA MET A 258 -2.42 -7.69 -8.04
C MET A 258 -2.51 -9.15 -7.59
N HIS A 259 -1.46 -9.65 -6.91
CA HIS A 259 -1.46 -10.99 -6.34
C HIS A 259 -2.61 -11.18 -5.35
N SER A 260 -2.86 -10.21 -4.47
CA SER A 260 -3.93 -10.29 -3.47
C SER A 260 -5.30 -10.10 -4.11
N HIS A 261 -5.40 -9.25 -5.14
CA HIS A 261 -6.63 -9.01 -5.89
C HIS A 261 -7.13 -10.30 -6.54
N VAL A 262 -6.24 -11.01 -7.23
CA VAL A 262 -6.54 -12.33 -7.79
C VAL A 262 -7.01 -13.31 -6.71
N ARG A 263 -6.42 -13.28 -5.50
CA ARG A 263 -6.89 -14.13 -4.38
C ARG A 263 -8.29 -13.77 -3.94
N ALA A 264 -8.60 -12.48 -3.84
CA ALA A 264 -9.91 -12.00 -3.42
C ALA A 264 -10.99 -12.40 -4.42
N LEU A 265 -10.73 -12.19 -5.72
CA LEU A 265 -11.64 -12.59 -6.78
C LEU A 265 -11.86 -14.10 -6.84
N LEU A 266 -10.79 -14.90 -6.76
CA LEU A 266 -10.90 -16.38 -6.72
C LEU A 266 -11.54 -16.93 -5.44
N ALA A 267 -11.59 -16.13 -4.37
CA ALA A 267 -12.28 -16.48 -3.14
C ALA A 267 -13.77 -16.11 -3.18
N SER A 268 -14.19 -15.31 -4.17
CA SER A 268 -15.59 -15.02 -4.44
C SER A 268 -16.20 -16.14 -5.26
N ASP A 269 -17.46 -16.49 -4.96
CA ASP A 269 -18.23 -17.46 -5.74
C ASP A 269 -18.91 -16.81 -6.96
N ASP A 270 -18.79 -15.49 -7.11
CA ASP A 270 -19.47 -14.72 -8.15
C ASP A 270 -18.86 -14.92 -9.53
N LEU A 271 -19.69 -14.96 -10.58
CA LEU A 271 -19.23 -15.23 -11.95
C LEU A 271 -18.47 -14.04 -12.55
N GLU A 272 -18.94 -12.81 -12.29
CA GLU A 272 -18.29 -11.58 -12.76
C GLU A 272 -16.86 -11.46 -12.21
N ASP A 273 -16.67 -11.86 -10.94
CA ASP A 273 -15.34 -11.88 -10.31
C ASP A 273 -14.37 -12.87 -10.98
N ARG A 274 -14.87 -13.91 -11.66
CA ARG A 274 -14.01 -14.89 -12.37
C ARG A 274 -13.42 -14.32 -13.64
N ASP A 275 -14.21 -13.60 -14.43
CA ASP A 275 -13.73 -12.96 -15.65
C ASP A 275 -12.72 -11.86 -15.28
N GLU A 276 -13.01 -11.09 -14.23
CA GLU A 276 -12.04 -10.14 -13.70
C GLU A 276 -10.78 -10.83 -13.15
N ALA A 277 -10.90 -11.99 -12.49
CA ALA A 277 -9.75 -12.74 -11.99
C ALA A 277 -8.83 -13.17 -13.13
N MET A 278 -9.42 -13.58 -14.26
CA MET A 278 -8.68 -13.94 -15.46
C MET A 278 -7.92 -12.73 -16.02
N GLU A 279 -8.57 -11.59 -16.17
CA GLU A 279 -7.91 -10.37 -16.67
C GLU A 279 -6.82 -9.87 -15.70
N ALA A 280 -7.10 -9.88 -14.40
CA ALA A 280 -6.11 -9.55 -13.36
C ALA A 280 -4.91 -10.51 -13.37
N LEU A 281 -5.12 -11.80 -13.67
CA LEU A 281 -4.03 -12.77 -13.76
C LEU A 281 -3.22 -12.62 -15.05
N LYS A 282 -3.85 -12.38 -16.21
CA LYS A 282 -3.15 -12.02 -17.46
C LYS A 282 -2.28 -10.78 -17.23
N ALA A 283 -2.83 -9.78 -16.55
CA ALA A 283 -2.10 -8.60 -16.14
C ALA A 283 -0.89 -8.96 -15.26
N LEU A 284 -1.07 -9.81 -14.24
CA LEU A 284 0.01 -10.25 -13.35
C LEU A 284 1.14 -10.95 -14.12
N CYS A 285 0.79 -11.77 -15.13
CA CYS A 285 1.74 -12.46 -15.99
C CYS A 285 2.59 -11.51 -16.85
N GLN A 286 2.08 -10.32 -17.15
CA GLN A 286 2.77 -9.28 -17.92
C GLN A 286 3.64 -8.35 -17.07
N VAL A 287 3.51 -8.38 -15.73
CA VAL A 287 4.37 -7.59 -14.83
C VAL A 287 5.80 -8.13 -14.91
N SER A 288 6.60 -7.51 -15.79
CA SER A 288 8.01 -7.83 -15.97
C SER A 288 8.85 -7.23 -14.84
N ASN A 289 10.06 -7.78 -14.60
CA ASN A 289 11.09 -7.10 -13.79
C ASN A 289 11.69 -5.87 -14.51
N SER A 290 11.00 -5.32 -15.52
CA SER A 290 11.39 -4.19 -16.34
C SER A 290 10.39 -3.05 -16.09
N PRO A 291 10.84 -1.80 -16.00
CA PRO A 291 9.98 -0.68 -15.66
C PRO A 291 8.82 -0.54 -16.67
N CYS A 292 7.61 -0.64 -16.14
CA CYS A 292 6.29 -0.30 -16.68
C CYS A 292 6.06 -0.39 -18.20
N LEU A 293 5.28 -1.39 -18.62
CA LEU A 293 4.23 -1.17 -19.62
C LEU A 293 2.90 -0.96 -18.86
N PRO A 294 2.08 0.05 -19.23
CA PRO A 294 0.75 0.21 -18.67
C PRO A 294 -0.07 -0.99 -19.10
N ILE A 295 -0.64 -1.69 -18.11
CA ILE A 295 -1.67 -2.67 -18.40
C ILE A 295 -2.94 -1.84 -18.46
N GLU A 296 -3.35 -1.48 -19.67
CA GLU A 296 -4.64 -0.86 -19.90
C GLU A 296 -5.71 -1.90 -19.53
N TRP A 297 -6.47 -1.62 -18.47
CA TRP A 297 -7.69 -2.34 -18.18
C TRP A 297 -8.69 -1.99 -19.28
N PRO A 298 -9.18 -2.96 -20.06
CA PRO A 298 -10.11 -2.66 -21.14
C PRO A 298 -11.51 -2.49 -20.56
N GLU A 299 -11.85 -1.28 -20.12
CA GLU A 299 -13.22 -0.84 -19.89
C GLU A 299 -13.29 0.68 -20.13
N LEU A 300 -14.06 1.07 -21.15
CA LEU A 300 -14.34 2.45 -21.63
C LEU A 300 -13.21 3.17 -22.38
N ILE A 301 -12.94 2.76 -23.62
CA ILE A 301 -12.36 3.67 -24.63
C ILE A 301 -13.22 3.62 -25.90
N GLU A 302 -13.86 4.76 -26.19
CA GLU A 302 -14.54 5.05 -27.45
C GLU A 302 -13.55 4.94 -28.63
N PRO A 303 -13.99 4.47 -29.81
CA PRO A 303 -13.08 4.24 -30.92
C PRO A 303 -12.71 5.57 -31.58
N GLY A 304 -11.49 6.04 -31.36
CA GLY A 304 -10.95 7.16 -32.11
C GLY A 304 -9.62 7.66 -31.58
N VAL A 305 -8.54 7.29 -32.28
CA VAL A 305 -7.38 8.11 -32.67
C VAL A 305 -6.13 7.21 -32.76
N SER A 306 -5.75 6.92 -34.01
CA SER A 306 -4.44 6.41 -34.39
C SER A 306 -3.34 7.36 -33.93
N SER A 307 -2.27 6.83 -33.32
CA SER A 307 -0.96 7.45 -33.45
C SER A 307 0.15 6.41 -33.40
N GLN A 308 1.02 6.56 -34.38
CA GLN A 308 2.03 5.64 -34.86
C GLN A 308 3.38 6.29 -34.56
N ALA A 309 4.18 5.76 -33.63
CA ALA A 309 5.58 6.15 -33.51
C ALA A 309 6.42 5.18 -32.67
N CYS A 310 7.63 4.92 -33.18
CA CYS A 310 8.84 4.46 -32.49
C CYS A 310 9.07 2.94 -32.36
N ARG A 311 9.39 2.34 -33.52
CA ARG A 311 10.38 1.25 -33.63
C ARG A 311 11.79 1.81 -33.37
N ASN A 312 12.57 1.11 -32.53
CA ASN A 312 13.96 0.66 -32.76
C ASN A 312 14.68 0.38 -31.43
N PRO A 313 15.02 -0.89 -31.10
CA PRO A 313 16.03 -1.19 -30.10
C PRO A 313 17.29 -1.72 -30.79
N ALA A 314 18.29 -0.86 -30.95
CA ALA A 314 19.64 -1.28 -31.25
C ALA A 314 20.59 -0.46 -30.39
N SER A 315 21.48 -1.15 -29.67
CA SER A 315 22.63 -0.63 -28.89
C SER A 315 22.38 -0.33 -27.41
N VAL A 316 22.40 -1.36 -26.55
CA VAL A 316 23.17 -1.32 -25.29
C VAL A 316 23.62 -2.75 -24.97
N GLY A 317 24.92 -2.99 -25.09
CA GLY A 317 25.56 -4.24 -24.70
C GLY A 317 25.78 -4.35 -23.19
N GLY A 318 25.89 -5.59 -22.72
CA GLY A 318 26.70 -5.93 -21.55
C GLY A 318 26.05 -5.76 -20.17
N ILE A 319 24.95 -6.47 -19.87
CA ILE A 319 24.54 -6.70 -18.47
C ILE A 319 24.56 -8.20 -18.17
N ARG A 320 25.56 -8.57 -17.38
CA ARG A 320 25.86 -9.91 -16.87
C ARG A 320 24.68 -10.40 -16.02
N LYS A 321 23.91 -11.39 -16.51
CA LYS A 321 22.76 -12.01 -15.83
C LYS A 321 23.15 -12.52 -14.44
N ARG A 322 22.65 -11.90 -13.37
CA ARG A 322 22.58 -12.51 -12.03
C ARG A 322 21.30 -13.36 -11.96
N PRO A 323 21.32 -14.57 -11.36
CA PRO A 323 20.14 -15.43 -11.30
C PRO A 323 19.03 -14.76 -10.48
N ASN A 324 17.86 -14.64 -11.10
CA ASN A 324 16.76 -13.80 -10.66
C ASN A 324 15.90 -14.50 -9.61
N ARG A 325 16.35 -14.52 -8.34
CA ARG A 325 15.62 -15.12 -7.19
C ARG A 325 14.17 -14.62 -7.02
N LYS A 326 13.81 -13.45 -7.55
CA LYS A 326 12.43 -12.93 -7.50
C LYS A 326 11.52 -13.59 -8.56
N SER A 327 12.06 -14.07 -9.68
CA SER A 327 11.29 -14.68 -10.78
C SER A 327 10.57 -15.96 -10.35
N SER A 328 11.26 -16.84 -9.60
CA SER A 328 10.69 -18.13 -9.17
C SER A 328 9.45 -18.00 -8.27
N ARG A 329 9.41 -16.99 -7.40
CA ARG A 329 8.25 -16.77 -6.51
C ARG A 329 7.00 -16.37 -7.28
N LEU A 330 7.15 -15.59 -8.36
CA LEU A 330 6.04 -15.22 -9.23
C LEU A 330 5.54 -16.44 -10.02
N SER A 331 6.45 -17.25 -10.58
CA SER A 331 6.11 -18.48 -11.30
C SER A 331 5.27 -19.44 -10.45
N VAL A 332 5.68 -19.66 -9.20
CA VAL A 332 4.93 -20.50 -8.26
C VAL A 332 3.53 -19.94 -7.98
N ARG A 333 3.39 -18.62 -7.81
CA ARG A 333 2.10 -17.96 -7.56
C ARG A 333 1.17 -18.03 -8.78
N VAL A 334 1.68 -17.76 -9.98
CA VAL A 334 0.91 -17.84 -11.22
C VAL A 334 0.39 -19.26 -11.43
N LEU A 335 1.26 -20.27 -11.30
CA LEU A 335 0.84 -21.68 -11.43
C LEU A 335 -0.16 -22.11 -10.36
N HIS A 336 0.00 -21.62 -9.13
CA HIS A 336 -0.98 -21.85 -8.06
C HIS A 336 -2.37 -21.32 -8.45
N TYR A 337 -2.46 -20.07 -8.93
CA TYR A 337 -3.73 -19.51 -9.40
C TYR A 337 -4.27 -20.21 -10.63
N LEU A 338 -3.39 -20.67 -11.50
CA LEU A 338 -3.79 -21.39 -12.68
C LEU A 338 -4.47 -22.71 -12.34
N HIS A 339 -3.97 -23.41 -11.32
CA HIS A 339 -4.61 -24.60 -10.81
C HIS A 339 -6.02 -24.31 -10.23
N HIS A 340 -6.19 -23.16 -9.58
CA HIS A 340 -7.52 -22.71 -9.15
C HIS A 340 -8.43 -22.35 -10.34
N LEU A 341 -7.92 -21.60 -11.33
CA LEU A 341 -8.67 -21.25 -12.54
C LEU A 341 -9.05 -22.46 -13.37
N LYS A 342 -8.20 -23.49 -13.46
CA LYS A 342 -8.55 -24.75 -14.15
C LYS A 342 -9.86 -25.33 -13.63
N ARG A 343 -10.12 -25.22 -12.31
CA ARG A 343 -11.36 -25.71 -11.69
C ARG A 343 -12.59 -24.88 -12.05
N LEU A 344 -12.40 -23.66 -12.55
CA LEU A 344 -13.46 -22.71 -12.92
C LEU A 344 -13.68 -22.63 -14.43
N SER A 345 -12.61 -22.63 -15.22
CA SER A 345 -12.61 -22.58 -16.68
C SER A 345 -11.26 -23.03 -17.24
N VAL A 346 -11.27 -24.16 -17.97
CA VAL A 346 -10.06 -24.68 -18.64
C VAL A 346 -9.61 -23.72 -19.75
N ALA A 347 -10.55 -23.14 -20.51
CA ALA A 347 -10.26 -22.18 -21.58
C ALA A 347 -9.53 -20.93 -21.06
N SER A 348 -9.98 -20.40 -19.92
CA SER A 348 -9.34 -19.26 -19.26
C SER A 348 -7.93 -19.60 -18.77
N ALA A 349 -7.75 -20.78 -18.19
CA ALA A 349 -6.44 -21.26 -17.75
C ALA A 349 -5.44 -21.42 -18.92
N ILE A 350 -5.89 -21.94 -20.07
CA ILE A 350 -5.10 -22.02 -21.31
C ILE A 350 -4.68 -20.63 -21.77
N SER A 351 -5.62 -19.68 -21.83
CA SER A 351 -5.33 -18.30 -22.26
C SER A 351 -4.29 -17.62 -21.36
N VAL A 352 -4.38 -17.80 -20.04
CA VAL A 352 -3.40 -17.25 -19.09
C VAL A 352 -2.02 -17.89 -19.27
N LEU A 353 -1.94 -19.23 -19.42
CA LEU A 353 -0.66 -19.92 -19.63
C LEU A 353 0.03 -19.44 -20.90
N ASP A 354 -0.72 -19.31 -21.99
CA ASP A 354 -0.23 -18.84 -23.27
C ASP A 354 0.41 -17.44 -23.15
N VAL A 355 -0.30 -16.50 -22.51
CA VAL A 355 0.25 -15.17 -22.21
C VAL A 355 1.50 -15.29 -21.34
N TYR A 356 1.46 -16.06 -20.25
CA TYR A 356 2.58 -16.19 -19.33
C TYR A 356 3.84 -16.77 -19.99
N ILE A 357 3.69 -17.76 -20.86
CA ILE A 357 4.81 -18.34 -21.61
C ILE A 357 5.39 -17.29 -22.54
N VAL A 358 4.55 -16.66 -23.37
CA VAL A 358 4.96 -15.73 -24.44
C VAL A 358 5.55 -14.44 -23.87
N THR A 359 4.97 -13.88 -22.82
CA THR A 359 5.39 -12.57 -22.30
C THR A 359 6.48 -12.66 -21.23
N ARG A 360 6.65 -13.82 -20.60
CA ARG A 360 7.53 -13.94 -19.42
C ARG A 360 8.56 -15.04 -19.52
N LEU A 361 8.12 -16.30 -19.59
CA LEU A 361 9.05 -17.43 -19.49
C LEU A 361 9.99 -17.52 -20.69
N ALA A 362 9.43 -17.38 -21.90
CA ALA A 362 10.18 -17.45 -23.14
C ALA A 362 11.22 -16.31 -23.25
N PRO A 363 10.87 -15.02 -23.03
CA PRO A 363 11.84 -13.92 -23.08
C PRO A 363 12.91 -13.96 -21.99
N ASP A 364 12.57 -14.39 -20.77
CA ASP A 364 13.54 -14.43 -19.64
C ASP A 364 14.57 -15.57 -19.83
N GLY A 365 14.28 -16.56 -20.67
CA GLY A 365 15.14 -17.70 -20.95
C GLY A 365 15.16 -18.74 -19.83
N GLU A 366 14.09 -18.79 -19.03
CA GLU A 366 13.92 -19.74 -17.90
C GLU A 366 13.51 -21.12 -18.44
N LYS A 367 14.44 -21.80 -19.13
CA LYS A 367 14.17 -23.03 -19.90
C LYS A 367 13.33 -24.08 -19.14
N GLU A 368 13.70 -24.39 -17.90
CA GLU A 368 13.00 -25.39 -17.08
C GLU A 368 11.53 -25.02 -16.83
N TRP A 369 11.28 -23.75 -16.50
CA TRP A 369 9.92 -23.24 -16.29
C TRP A 369 9.15 -23.17 -17.60
N THR A 370 9.77 -22.70 -18.68
CA THR A 370 9.13 -22.63 -20.01
C THR A 370 8.68 -24.03 -20.45
N GLU A 371 9.57 -25.02 -20.40
CA GLU A 371 9.27 -26.40 -20.77
C GLU A 371 8.17 -27.00 -19.89
N GLY A 372 8.27 -26.88 -18.56
CA GLY A 372 7.24 -27.38 -17.64
C GLY A 372 5.87 -26.72 -17.85
N THR A 373 5.85 -25.43 -18.18
CA THR A 373 4.62 -24.67 -18.42
C THR A 373 4.00 -25.02 -19.78
N ILE A 374 4.81 -25.28 -20.82
CA ILE A 374 4.34 -25.80 -22.12
C ILE A 374 3.73 -27.20 -21.97
N ILE A 375 4.35 -28.08 -21.18
CA ILE A 375 3.79 -29.41 -20.89
C ILE A 375 2.42 -29.26 -20.20
N THR A 376 2.31 -28.33 -19.25
CA THR A 376 1.04 -28.03 -18.56
C THR A 376 -0.01 -27.48 -19.53
N LEU A 377 0.39 -26.61 -20.46
CA LEU A 377 -0.49 -26.06 -21.50
C LEU A 377 -1.03 -27.18 -22.39
N ILE A 378 -0.16 -28.04 -22.92
CA ILE A 378 -0.56 -29.19 -23.74
C ILE A 378 -1.50 -30.09 -22.95
N TRP A 379 -1.16 -30.42 -21.71
CA TRP A 379 -2.03 -31.23 -20.86
C TRP A 379 -3.41 -30.62 -20.68
N LEU A 380 -3.52 -29.31 -20.44
CA LEU A 380 -4.82 -28.64 -20.33
C LEU A 380 -5.60 -28.69 -21.62
N MET A 381 -4.93 -28.50 -22.77
CA MET A 381 -5.59 -28.51 -24.05
C MET A 381 -5.98 -29.92 -24.54
N THR A 382 -5.28 -30.98 -24.08
CA THR A 382 -5.58 -32.38 -24.42
C THR A 382 -6.41 -33.10 -23.35
N SER A 383 -6.57 -32.52 -22.16
CA SER A 383 -7.48 -33.06 -21.14
C SER A 383 -8.91 -32.90 -21.66
N ASP A 384 -9.65 -34.00 -21.80
CA ASP A 384 -11.09 -33.96 -22.05
C ASP A 384 -11.79 -33.28 -20.87
N GLY A 385 -11.95 -31.95 -20.98
CA GLY A 385 -12.67 -31.13 -20.03
C GLY A 385 -14.15 -31.47 -20.10
N THR A 386 -14.74 -31.75 -18.94
CA THR A 386 -16.16 -32.03 -18.69
C THR A 386 -17.15 -30.92 -19.09
N ASP A 387 -16.67 -29.83 -19.69
CA ASP A 387 -17.47 -28.77 -20.25
C ASP A 387 -17.30 -28.84 -21.78
N GLY A 388 -18.38 -29.11 -22.51
CA GLY A 388 -18.44 -29.41 -23.96
C GLY A 388 -17.99 -28.30 -24.92
N ILE A 389 -16.97 -27.52 -24.55
CA ILE A 389 -16.29 -26.52 -25.35
C ILE A 389 -14.89 -27.06 -25.61
N GLN A 390 -14.75 -27.95 -26.59
CA GLN A 390 -13.41 -28.25 -27.10
C GLN A 390 -12.83 -26.94 -27.65
N PRO A 391 -11.63 -26.51 -27.21
CA PRO A 391 -10.92 -25.43 -27.88
C PRO A 391 -10.77 -25.83 -29.35
N LYS A 392 -11.17 -24.95 -30.26
CA LYS A 392 -11.17 -25.29 -31.68
C LYS A 392 -9.71 -25.53 -32.08
N LEU A 393 -9.43 -26.65 -32.76
CA LEU A 393 -8.10 -26.98 -33.33
C LEU A 393 -7.27 -25.77 -33.87
N PRO A 394 -7.85 -24.76 -34.56
CA PRO A 394 -7.11 -23.55 -34.95
C PRO A 394 -6.43 -22.79 -33.80
N ASP A 395 -6.99 -22.78 -32.59
CA ASP A 395 -6.44 -22.04 -31.44
C ASP A 395 -5.10 -22.63 -30.96
N PHE A 396 -4.87 -23.94 -31.19
CA PHE A 396 -3.65 -24.63 -30.81
C PHE A 396 -2.44 -24.15 -31.62
N ALA A 397 -2.57 -24.17 -32.96
CA ALA A 397 -1.48 -23.82 -33.86
C ALA A 397 -1.02 -22.39 -33.61
N GLU A 398 -1.96 -21.45 -33.46
CA GLU A 398 -1.66 -20.05 -33.19
C GLU A 398 -0.96 -19.84 -31.84
N SER A 399 -1.35 -20.57 -30.79
CA SER A 399 -0.67 -20.54 -29.49
C SER A 399 0.77 -21.05 -29.59
N PHE A 400 1.00 -22.21 -30.20
CA PHE A 400 2.35 -22.75 -30.36
C PHE A 400 3.24 -21.90 -31.27
N ASP A 401 2.68 -21.31 -32.33
CA ASP A 401 3.40 -20.38 -33.18
C ASP A 401 3.85 -19.16 -32.37
N ARG A 402 2.97 -18.56 -31.55
CA ARG A 402 3.33 -17.43 -30.68
C ARG A 402 4.42 -17.81 -29.67
N ILE A 403 4.33 -18.99 -29.06
CA ILE A 403 5.35 -19.51 -28.13
C ILE A 403 6.69 -19.71 -28.85
N PHE A 404 6.68 -20.32 -30.04
CA PHE A 404 7.88 -20.57 -30.82
C PHE A 404 8.55 -19.26 -31.26
N GLN A 405 7.75 -18.27 -31.69
CA GLN A 405 8.25 -16.93 -32.04
C GLN A 405 8.87 -16.20 -30.84
N ALA A 406 8.27 -16.32 -29.65
CA ALA A 406 8.78 -15.67 -28.44
C ALA A 406 10.02 -16.35 -27.86
N TRP A 407 10.10 -17.68 -27.93
CA TRP A 407 11.17 -18.44 -27.28
C TRP A 407 12.36 -18.71 -28.20
N GLY A 408 12.10 -18.88 -29.50
CA GLY A 408 13.13 -19.15 -30.52
C GLY A 408 13.88 -20.47 -30.33
N THR A 409 13.39 -21.38 -29.47
CA THR A 409 14.03 -22.66 -29.18
C THR A 409 13.03 -23.81 -29.23
N VAL A 410 13.54 -25.02 -29.50
CA VAL A 410 12.76 -26.27 -29.48
C VAL A 410 12.80 -26.90 -28.09
N LEU A 411 11.75 -27.63 -27.74
CA LEU A 411 11.67 -28.40 -26.49
C LEU A 411 12.84 -29.38 -26.37
N SER A 412 13.36 -29.55 -25.15
CA SER A 412 14.33 -30.60 -24.85
C SER A 412 13.76 -32.00 -25.14
N ALA A 413 14.65 -33.00 -25.30
CA ALA A 413 14.22 -34.39 -25.48
C ALA A 413 13.40 -34.90 -24.27
N GLU A 414 13.71 -34.42 -23.07
CA GLU A 414 12.97 -34.74 -21.85
C GLU A 414 11.56 -34.12 -21.86
N ALA A 415 11.45 -32.84 -22.20
CA ALA A 415 10.16 -32.17 -22.33
C ALA A 415 9.31 -32.77 -23.45
N THR A 416 9.92 -33.12 -24.58
CA THR A 416 9.25 -33.79 -25.69
C THR A 416 8.68 -35.15 -25.25
N ARG A 417 9.43 -35.92 -24.44
CA ARG A 417 8.92 -37.15 -23.83
C ARG A 417 7.75 -36.87 -22.87
N GLY A 418 7.86 -35.83 -22.04
CA GLY A 418 6.77 -35.40 -21.16
C GLY A 418 5.48 -35.09 -21.92
N VAL A 419 5.59 -34.36 -23.03
CA VAL A 419 4.47 -34.06 -23.94
C VAL A 419 3.86 -35.33 -24.53
N LEU A 420 4.68 -36.28 -25.00
CA LEU A 420 4.20 -37.55 -25.55
C LEU A 420 3.44 -38.38 -24.51
N VAL A 421 3.93 -38.42 -23.26
CA VAL A 421 3.26 -39.13 -22.16
C VAL A 421 1.90 -38.49 -21.87
N VAL A 422 1.84 -37.17 -21.79
CA VAL A 422 0.60 -36.42 -21.57
C VAL A 422 -0.41 -36.64 -22.71
N GLY A 423 0.03 -36.57 -23.96
CA GLY A 423 -0.83 -36.76 -25.14
C GLY A 423 -1.34 -38.19 -25.29
N ALA A 424 -0.49 -39.20 -25.02
CA ALA A 424 -0.88 -40.61 -25.15
C ALA A 424 -1.82 -41.08 -24.02
N SER A 425 -1.87 -40.38 -22.89
CA SER A 425 -2.73 -40.75 -21.75
C SER A 425 -4.22 -40.44 -21.96
N HIS A 426 -4.58 -39.72 -23.04
CA HIS A 426 -5.94 -39.26 -23.32
C HIS A 426 -6.39 -39.48 -24.77
N VAL A 427 -5.71 -40.36 -25.52
CA VAL A 427 -6.28 -40.92 -26.75
C VAL A 427 -7.10 -42.16 -26.35
N PRO A 428 -8.44 -42.18 -26.55
CA PRO A 428 -9.25 -43.37 -26.27
C PRO A 428 -8.85 -44.59 -27.08
#